data_AF-A0A956QWV8-F1
#
_entry.id   AF-A0A956QWV8-F1
#
_cell.length_a   1.000
_cell.length_b   1.000
_cell.length_c   1.000
_cell.angle_alpha   90.00
_cell.angle_beta   90.00
_cell.angle_gamma   90.00
#
_symmetry.space_group_name_H-M   'P 1'
#
loop_
_entity.id
_entity.type
_entity.pdbx_description
1 polymer ?
#
loop_
_entity_poly.entity_id
_entity_poly.type
_entity_poly.pdbx_seq_one_letter_code
_entity_poly.pdbx_strand_id
1 'polypeptide(L)'
;GSNDLTQLVLGVDRDSEVMANLFDERQAAVKKAIAMAVDEARAHGRKIGLCGQAPSDYPEFVRFLIELGIDSISLNEDAVIKTILLIAAKEVAKR
;
A
#
# COMPACT_ATOMS: atom_id res chain seq x y z
N GLY A 1 -2.35 -2.77 8.39
CA GLY A 1 -2.36 -3.75 7.30
C GLY A 1 -3.35 -3.31 6.25
N SER A 2 -2.99 -3.34 4.97
CA SER A 2 -3.88 -2.93 3.88
C SER A 2 -5.10 -3.85 3.74
N ASN A 3 -4.94 -5.15 4.05
CA ASN A 3 -6.03 -6.11 3.93
C ASN A 3 -7.21 -5.77 4.86
N ASP A 4 -6.96 -5.63 6.17
CA ASP A 4 -8.03 -5.32 7.14
C ASP A 4 -8.58 -3.90 6.93
N LEU A 5 -7.72 -2.95 6.55
CA LEU A 5 -8.15 -1.59 6.22
C LEU A 5 -9.13 -1.61 5.04
N THR A 6 -8.85 -2.40 4.00
CA THR A 6 -9.74 -2.58 2.84
C THR A 6 -11.06 -3.18 3.26
N GLN A 7 -11.04 -4.21 4.10
CA GLN A 7 -12.24 -4.85 4.65
C GLN A 7 -13.14 -3.83 5.34
N LEU A 8 -12.58 -3.01 6.23
CA LEU A 8 -13.31 -2.02 7.00
C LEU A 8 -13.78 -0.83 6.17
N VAL A 9 -12.95 -0.33 5.24
CA VAL A 9 -13.28 0.83 4.40
C VAL A 9 -14.36 0.49 3.37
N LEU A 10 -14.32 -0.71 2.79
CA LEU A 10 -15.28 -1.15 1.78
C LEU A 10 -16.51 -1.83 2.40
N GLY A 11 -16.47 -2.20 3.68
CA GLY A 11 -17.56 -2.92 4.34
C GLY A 11 -17.81 -4.31 3.76
N VAL A 12 -16.76 -4.95 3.25
CA VAL A 12 -16.81 -6.28 2.63
C VAL A 12 -16.13 -7.29 3.54
N ASP A 13 -16.50 -8.57 3.46
CA ASP A 13 -15.73 -9.65 4.09
C ASP A 13 -14.77 -10.25 3.06
N ARG A 14 -13.47 -10.24 3.35
CA ARG A 14 -12.44 -10.72 2.42
C ARG A 14 -12.44 -12.25 2.27
N ASP A 15 -12.95 -12.96 3.28
CA ASP A 15 -13.00 -14.42 3.30
C ASP A 15 -14.33 -14.94 2.70
N SER A 16 -15.23 -14.02 2.31
CA SER A 16 -16.49 -14.36 1.64
C SER A 16 -16.29 -14.53 0.13
N GLU A 17 -16.48 -15.76 -0.37
CA GLU A 17 -16.42 -16.06 -1.80
C GLU A 17 -17.43 -15.23 -2.62
N VAL A 18 -18.58 -14.89 -2.04
CA VAL A 18 -19.62 -14.09 -2.70
C VAL A 18 -19.17 -12.64 -2.91
N MET A 19 -18.30 -12.13 -2.04
CA MET A 19 -17.82 -10.75 -2.05
C MET A 19 -16.39 -10.59 -2.56
N ALA A 20 -15.71 -11.69 -2.92
CA ALA A 20 -14.31 -11.68 -3.36
C ALA A 20 -14.04 -10.65 -4.48
N ASN A 21 -14.97 -10.50 -5.42
CA ASN A 21 -14.86 -9.54 -6.54
C ASN A 21 -14.97 -8.06 -6.11
N LEU A 22 -15.45 -7.79 -4.89
CA LEU A 22 -15.56 -6.44 -4.33
C LEU A 22 -14.32 -6.05 -3.50
N PHE A 23 -13.50 -7.03 -3.11
CA PHE A 23 -12.28 -6.78 -2.34
C PHE A 23 -11.16 -6.34 -3.27
N ASP A 24 -10.94 -5.03 -3.37
CA ASP A 24 -9.81 -4.47 -4.11
C ASP A 24 -9.16 -3.32 -3.33
N GLU A 25 -7.94 -3.59 -2.85
CA GLU A 25 -7.13 -2.65 -2.07
C GLU A 25 -6.74 -1.40 -2.87
N ARG A 26 -6.86 -1.43 -4.20
CA ARG A 26 -6.52 -0.32 -5.09
C ARG A 26 -7.66 0.69 -5.25
N GLN A 27 -8.84 0.42 -4.71
CA GLN A 27 -9.98 1.32 -4.79
C GLN A 27 -9.67 2.69 -4.18
N ALA A 28 -10.29 3.73 -4.76
CA ALA A 28 -10.02 5.11 -4.37
C ALA A 28 -10.29 5.39 -2.88
N ALA A 29 -11.34 4.77 -2.31
CA ALA A 29 -11.66 4.90 -0.89
C ALA A 29 -10.53 4.35 0.01
N VAL A 30 -9.97 3.19 -0.34
CA VAL A 30 -8.86 2.55 0.39
C VAL A 30 -7.59 3.37 0.25
N LYS A 31 -7.23 3.77 -0.97
CA LYS A 31 -6.05 4.63 -1.21
C LYS A 31 -6.15 5.95 -0.45
N LYS A 32 -7.35 6.56 -0.39
CA LYS A 32 -7.59 7.78 0.40
C LYS A 32 -7.36 7.53 1.89
N ALA A 33 -7.86 6.42 2.44
CA ALA A 33 -7.67 6.08 3.85
C ALA A 33 -6.17 5.87 4.18
N ILE A 34 -5.42 5.21 3.29
CA ILE A 34 -3.97 5.05 3.43
C ILE A 34 -3.26 6.41 3.38
N ALA A 35 -3.60 7.25 2.40
CA ALA A 35 -3.01 8.59 2.27
C ALA A 35 -3.23 9.42 3.53
N MET A 36 -4.45 9.43 4.07
CA MET A 36 -4.76 10.11 5.33
C MET A 36 -3.89 9.63 6.49
N ALA A 37 -3.71 8.31 6.64
CA ALA A 37 -2.86 7.76 7.69
C ALA A 37 -1.38 8.14 7.53
N VAL A 38 -0.87 8.12 6.30
CA VAL A 38 0.53 8.50 5.99
C VAL A 38 0.75 9.99 6.22
N ASP A 39 -0.14 10.84 5.71
CA ASP A 39 -0.05 12.29 5.88
C ASP A 39 -0.08 12.69 7.36
N GLU A 40 -0.97 12.07 8.15
CA GLU A 40 -1.09 12.35 9.58
C GLU A 40 0.15 11.92 10.37
N ALA A 41 0.70 10.73 10.09
CA ALA A 41 1.93 10.25 10.71
C ALA A 41 3.11 11.18 10.39
N ARG A 42 3.22 11.60 9.13
CA ARG A 42 4.26 12.52 8.67
C ARG A 42 4.13 13.90 9.29
N ALA A 43 2.91 14.44 9.39
CA ALA A 43 2.64 15.71 10.06
C ALA A 43 3.11 15.71 11.53
N HIS A 44 3.12 14.54 12.16
CA HIS A 44 3.58 14.35 13.54
C HIS A 44 5.03 13.84 13.66
N GLY A 45 5.79 13.80 12.55
CA GLY A 45 7.17 13.29 12.54
C GLY A 45 7.27 11.83 12.99
N ARG A 46 6.21 11.04 12.80
CA ARG A 46 6.16 9.61 13.13
C ARG A 46 6.42 8.78 11.89
N LYS A 47 7.20 7.72 12.07
CA LYS A 47 7.40 6.73 11.02
C LYS A 47 6.14 5.92 10.80
N ILE A 48 5.85 5.60 9.55
CA ILE A 48 4.73 4.75 9.16
C ILE A 48 5.17 3.75 8.10
N GLY A 49 4.70 2.51 8.27
CA GLY A 49 4.90 1.44 7.31
C GLY A 49 3.60 0.75 6.94
N LEU A 50 3.59 0.11 5.77
CA LEU A 50 2.46 -0.69 5.33
C LEU A 50 2.87 -2.15 5.18
N CYS A 51 2.07 -3.03 5.78
CA CYS A 51 2.07 -4.47 5.53
C CYS A 51 0.76 -4.88 4.87
N GLY A 52 0.77 -6.01 4.16
CA GLY A 52 -0.37 -6.55 3.43
C GLY A 52 0.03 -6.99 2.04
N GLN A 53 -0.94 -7.50 1.29
CA GLN A 53 -0.66 -8.16 0.03
C GLN A 53 -0.49 -7.17 -1.12
N ALA A 54 -1.28 -6.09 -1.14
CA ALA A 54 -1.23 -5.04 -2.17
C ALA A 54 0.18 -4.60 -2.61
N PRO A 55 1.13 -4.24 -1.72
CA PRO A 55 2.46 -3.81 -2.17
C PRO A 55 3.30 -4.93 -2.80
N SER A 56 3.01 -6.21 -2.49
CA SER A 56 3.68 -7.36 -3.12
C SER A 56 3.10 -7.66 -4.49
N ASP A 57 1.77 -7.61 -4.63
CA ASP A 57 1.06 -8.00 -5.85
C ASP A 57 1.08 -6.90 -6.92
N TYR A 58 1.07 -5.63 -6.51
CA TYR A 58 0.82 -4.48 -7.38
C TYR A 58 1.98 -3.47 -7.36
N PRO A 59 2.91 -3.49 -8.35
CA PRO A 59 4.02 -2.54 -8.41
C PRO A 59 3.57 -1.07 -8.48
N GLU A 60 2.42 -0.78 -9.09
CA GLU A 60 1.82 0.55 -9.10
C GLU A 60 1.39 1.02 -7.70
N PHE A 61 1.04 0.09 -6.81
CA PHE A 61 0.70 0.39 -5.43
C PHE A 61 1.95 0.82 -4.66
N VAL A 62 3.08 0.17 -4.89
CA VAL A 62 4.39 0.61 -4.35
C VAL A 62 4.72 2.02 -4.85
N ARG A 63 4.52 2.32 -6.14
CA ARG A 63 4.77 3.68 -6.67
C ARG A 63 3.93 4.73 -5.94
N PHE A 64 2.65 4.44 -5.70
CA PHE A 64 1.75 5.28 -4.94
C PHE A 64 2.25 5.52 -3.51
N LEU A 65 2.69 4.46 -2.81
CA LEU A 65 3.23 4.60 -1.45
C LEU A 65 4.51 5.44 -1.40
N ILE A 66 5.40 5.30 -2.39
CA ILE A 66 6.60 6.15 -2.50
C ILE A 66 6.23 7.63 -2.76
N GLU A 67 5.20 7.88 -3.56
CA GLU A 67 4.67 9.23 -3.80
C GLU A 67 4.11 9.88 -2.53
N LEU A 68 3.42 9.09 -1.70
CA LEU A 68 2.96 9.52 -0.37
C LEU A 68 4.10 9.74 0.63
N GLY A 69 5.31 9.24 0.35
CA GLY A 69 6.46 9.36 1.23
C GLY A 69 6.39 8.42 2.45
N ILE A 70 5.94 7.19 2.26
CA ILE A 70 5.98 6.15 3.30
C ILE A 70 7.42 5.82 3.74
N ASP A 71 7.63 5.45 5.00
CA ASP A 71 8.96 5.11 5.52
C ASP A 71 9.36 3.66 5.25
N SER A 72 8.40 2.73 5.28
CA SER A 72 8.68 1.30 5.08
C SER A 72 7.53 0.54 4.44
N ILE A 73 7.88 -0.51 3.72
CA ILE A 73 6.95 -1.43 3.05
C ILE A 73 7.38 -2.85 3.39
N SER A 74 6.44 -3.67 3.86
CA SER A 74 6.64 -5.10 4.07
C SER A 74 6.11 -5.86 2.86
N LEU A 75 6.89 -6.81 2.35
CA LEU A 75 6.67 -7.52 1.10
C LEU A 75 6.86 -9.02 1.29
N ASN A 76 6.24 -9.79 0.40
CA ASN A 76 6.57 -11.19 0.20
C ASN A 76 7.97 -11.33 -0.42
N GLU A 77 8.64 -12.44 -0.13
CA GLU A 77 10.04 -12.70 -0.52
C GLU A 77 10.28 -12.55 -2.03
N ASP A 78 9.35 -13.04 -2.84
CA ASP A 78 9.37 -13.00 -4.30
C ASP A 78 9.24 -11.57 -4.86
N ALA A 79 8.58 -10.67 -4.13
CA ALA A 79 8.38 -9.28 -4.52
C ALA A 79 9.53 -8.34 -4.11
N VAL A 80 10.41 -8.75 -3.19
CA VAL A 80 11.48 -7.90 -2.62
C VAL A 80 12.40 -7.35 -3.70
N ILE A 81 13.00 -8.22 -4.52
CA ILE A 81 14.01 -7.80 -5.52
C ILE A 81 13.40 -6.86 -6.55
N LYS A 82 12.22 -7.22 -7.07
CA LYS A 82 11.48 -6.39 -8.05
C LYS A 82 11.17 -5.01 -7.48
N THR A 83 10.78 -4.95 -6.21
CA THR A 83 10.44 -3.70 -5.54
C THR A 83 11.66 -2.83 -5.27
N ILE A 84 12.79 -3.42 -4.86
CA ILE A 84 14.05 -2.67 -4.69
C ILE A 84 14.47 -2.02 -6.02
N LEU A 85 14.43 -2.76 -7.13
CA LEU A 85 14.76 -2.22 -8.45
C LEU A 85 13.82 -1.08 -8.88
N LEU A 86 12.52 -1.22 -8.58
CA LEU A 86 11.52 -0.19 -8.82
C LEU A 86 11.81 1.09 -8.03
N ILE A 87 12.11 0.96 -6.74
CA ILE A 87 12.44 2.09 -5.85
C ILE A 87 13.71 2.78 -6.36
N ALA A 88 14.77 2.02 -6.62
CA ALA A 88 16.04 2.54 -7.11
C ALA A 88 15.87 3.32 -8.42
N ALA A 89 15.11 2.78 -9.38
CA ALA A 89 14.83 3.49 -10.64
C ALA A 89 14.09 4.82 -10.41
N LYS A 90 13.15 4.86 -9.47
CA LYS A 90 12.38 6.07 -9.14
C LYS A 90 13.24 7.12 -8.43
N GLU A 91 14.16 6.70 -7.57
CA GLU A 91 15.11 7.61 -6.89
C GLU A 91 16.12 8.21 -7.86
N VAL A 92 16.60 7.43 -8.84
CA VAL A 92 17.49 7.95 -9.91
C VAL A 92 16.76 9.00 -10.76
N ALA A 93 15.49 8.76 -11.12
CA ALA A 93 14.71 9.70 -11.92
C ALA A 93 14.34 11.01 -11.21
N LYS A 94 14.49 11.09 -9.87
CA LYS A 94 14.29 12.32 -9.09
C LYS A 94 15.54 13.20 -9.03
N ARG A 95 16.71 12.69 -9.42
CA ARG A 95 17.99 13.41 -9.45
C ARG A 95 18.19 14.10 -10.79
#